data_AF-A0A8J3K6S8-F1
#
_entry.id   AF-A0A8J3K6S8-F1
#
_cell.length_a   1.000
_cell.length_b   1.000
_cell.length_c   1.000
_cell.angle_alpha   90.00
_cell.angle_beta   90.00
_cell.angle_gamma   90.00
#
_symmetry.space_group_name_H-M   'P 1'
#
loop_
_entity.id
_entity.type
_entity.pdbx_description
1 polymer ?
#
loop_
_entity_poly.entity_id
_entity_poly.type
_entity_poly.pdbx_seq_one_letter_code
_entity_poly.pdbx_strand_id
1 'polypeptide(L)'
;MRINPGVELRETGGHPELTFTKHVDGPTATETRYGDRLELALAHARAVSDADLVCAEPEWVTEQIVERFAAKPVTCYLDDIRPERIPLQAGKSDEHREPRILFRLSVRATGAASAARMNMSPSPEGVLLHADVVVSEAELAGVMNADWLGQAVDAFTKNLARAIEAADKEIEQHRRQMRDAVLSALTLRFRSVKALHEAAASIGIPIGPRTAPERIPLQPRKLTILSVEAAAARGQQQWRLDEAIAEDITTTIMAFSSALERLPLSAAKLLREDEETIRDILLFILNANYQGGVTAETFRGRGKTDLLLRWKDRDAFIGECKFWEGSKRFTEAVTQLLGYTVWRDTRAALVLFLRDVADTGAAIAKAAESITGHPRFVSALALDEDPLRRQDFIMSAAGDSERFLRLSLLPVVITKPHAR
;
A
#
# COMPACT_ATOMS: atom_id res chain seq x y z
N MET A 1 17.09 -13.71 -23.00
CA MET A 1 15.66 -13.38 -23.11
C MET A 1 15.06 -13.52 -21.72
N ARG A 2 14.90 -12.43 -20.95
CA ARG A 2 14.39 -12.48 -19.57
C ARG A 2 12.86 -12.53 -19.63
N ILE A 3 12.30 -13.73 -19.49
CA ILE A 3 10.86 -13.93 -19.32
C ILE A 3 10.54 -13.47 -17.90
N ASN A 4 9.70 -12.44 -17.77
CA ASN A 4 9.27 -11.93 -16.47
C ASN A 4 8.27 -12.96 -15.89
N PRO A 5 8.58 -13.67 -14.78
CA PRO A 5 7.59 -14.52 -14.13
C PRO A 5 6.53 -13.59 -13.55
N GLY A 6 5.25 -13.79 -13.85
CA GLY A 6 4.18 -13.06 -13.17
C GLY A 6 3.55 -13.96 -12.10
N VAL A 7 3.21 -13.36 -10.95
CA VAL A 7 2.47 -14.00 -9.87
C VAL A 7 1.25 -13.14 -9.61
N GLU A 8 0.05 -13.73 -9.69
CA GLU A 8 -1.23 -13.06 -9.43
C GLU A 8 -1.99 -13.84 -8.34
N LEU A 9 -2.51 -13.15 -7.32
CA LEU A 9 -3.51 -13.72 -6.43
C LEU A 9 -4.87 -13.80 -7.12
N ARG A 10 -5.54 -14.94 -7.01
CA ARG A 10 -6.94 -15.12 -7.42
C ARG A 10 -7.72 -15.80 -6.30
N GLU A 11 -8.99 -15.43 -6.16
CA GLU A 11 -9.91 -16.17 -5.31
C GLU A 11 -10.63 -17.23 -6.15
N THR A 12 -10.36 -18.51 -5.85
CA THR A 12 -11.02 -19.66 -6.45
C THR A 12 -11.79 -20.39 -5.33
N GLY A 13 -13.12 -20.35 -5.39
CA GLY A 13 -13.97 -21.07 -4.43
C GLY A 13 -13.89 -20.58 -2.97
N GLY A 14 -13.51 -19.32 -2.73
CA GLY A 14 -13.44 -18.72 -1.39
C GLY A 14 -12.10 -18.91 -0.65
N HIS A 15 -11.09 -19.45 -1.32
CA HIS A 15 -9.72 -19.51 -0.83
C HIS A 15 -8.77 -18.74 -1.76
N PRO A 16 -7.80 -17.98 -1.21
CA PRO A 16 -6.78 -17.30 -2.01
C PRO A 16 -5.82 -18.33 -2.63
N GLU A 17 -5.53 -18.19 -3.91
CA GLU A 17 -4.61 -19.05 -4.67
C GLU A 17 -3.64 -18.18 -5.49
N LEU A 18 -2.34 -18.52 -5.47
CA LEU A 18 -1.34 -17.84 -6.29
C LEU A 18 -1.23 -18.51 -7.67
N THR A 19 -1.61 -17.77 -8.70
CA THR A 19 -1.44 -18.18 -10.09
C THR A 19 -0.12 -17.65 -10.67
N PHE A 20 0.66 -18.55 -11.27
CA PHE A 20 1.97 -18.26 -11.86
C PHE A 20 1.85 -18.18 -13.38
N THR A 21 2.07 -17.01 -13.99
CA THR A 21 1.58 -16.73 -15.35
C THR A 21 2.49 -17.15 -16.52
N LYS A 22 3.66 -17.77 -16.31
CA LYS A 22 4.42 -18.44 -17.40
C LYS A 22 5.27 -19.61 -16.91
N HIS A 23 5.41 -20.64 -17.76
CA HIS A 23 6.43 -21.67 -17.62
C HIS A 23 7.81 -21.02 -17.79
N VAL A 24 8.64 -21.09 -16.75
CA VAL A 24 10.09 -20.93 -16.88
C VAL A 24 10.63 -22.35 -17.07
N ASP A 25 11.48 -22.57 -18.09
CA ASP A 25 12.18 -23.84 -18.27
C ASP A 25 13.06 -24.11 -17.03
N GLY A 26 12.50 -24.86 -16.08
CA GLY A 26 13.11 -25.18 -14.81
C GLY A 26 13.61 -26.62 -14.76
N PRO A 27 14.31 -26.99 -13.68
CA PRO A 27 14.70 -28.38 -13.45
C PRO A 27 13.49 -29.30 -13.56
N THR A 28 13.66 -30.45 -14.20
CA THR A 28 12.61 -31.47 -14.28
C THR A 28 12.14 -31.86 -12.88
N ALA A 29 10.93 -32.40 -12.74
CA ALA A 29 10.41 -32.84 -11.45
C ALA A 29 11.34 -33.84 -10.72
N THR A 30 12.22 -34.51 -11.48
CA THR A 30 13.16 -35.54 -11.04
C THR A 30 14.54 -35.02 -10.66
N GLU A 31 14.88 -33.79 -11.03
CA GLU A 31 16.18 -33.17 -10.76
C GLU A 31 16.20 -32.39 -9.45
N THR A 32 17.30 -32.49 -8.71
CA THR A 32 17.53 -31.72 -7.48
C THR A 32 17.85 -30.26 -7.77
N ARG A 33 18.87 -29.97 -8.61
CA ARG A 33 19.31 -28.63 -9.07
C ARG A 33 18.90 -27.49 -8.11
N TYR A 34 19.29 -27.60 -6.84
CA TYR A 34 18.72 -26.76 -5.78
C TYR A 34 19.00 -25.27 -5.97
N GLY A 35 20.17 -24.92 -6.52
CA GLY A 35 20.53 -23.54 -6.86
C GLY A 35 19.56 -22.93 -7.86
N ASP A 36 19.28 -23.62 -8.97
CA ASP A 36 18.35 -23.14 -9.99
C ASP A 36 16.92 -23.02 -9.44
N ARG A 37 16.48 -24.00 -8.63
CA ARG A 37 15.17 -23.95 -7.95
C ARG A 37 15.06 -22.74 -7.02
N LEU A 38 16.12 -22.44 -6.26
CA LEU A 38 16.19 -21.28 -5.37
C LEU A 38 16.14 -19.97 -6.16
N GLU A 39 16.91 -19.87 -7.25
CA GLU A 39 16.87 -18.68 -8.11
C GLU A 39 15.48 -18.45 -8.71
N LEU A 40 14.81 -19.52 -9.17
CA LEU A 40 13.43 -19.44 -9.65
C LEU A 40 12.47 -19.01 -8.55
N ALA A 41 12.58 -19.57 -7.35
CA ALA A 41 11.74 -19.19 -6.20
C ALA A 41 11.92 -17.70 -5.85
N LEU A 42 13.16 -17.22 -5.80
CA LEU A 42 13.48 -15.81 -5.53
C LEU A 42 13.01 -14.89 -6.67
N ALA A 43 13.09 -15.30 -7.92
CA ALA A 43 12.57 -14.54 -9.05
C ALA A 43 11.05 -14.37 -8.95
N HIS A 44 10.32 -15.42 -8.55
CA HIS A 44 8.88 -15.35 -8.33
C HIS A 44 8.52 -14.53 -7.09
N ALA A 45 9.27 -14.65 -5.99
CA ALA A 45 9.11 -13.82 -4.81
C ALA A 45 9.28 -12.32 -5.13
N ARG A 46 10.24 -11.98 -6.01
CA ARG A 46 10.44 -10.62 -6.50
C ARG A 46 9.33 -10.15 -7.45
N ALA A 47 8.66 -11.07 -8.13
CA ALA A 47 7.60 -10.75 -9.06
C ALA A 47 6.21 -10.62 -8.43
N VAL A 48 6.02 -11.05 -7.17
CA VAL A 48 4.77 -10.80 -6.43
C VAL A 48 4.50 -9.30 -6.43
N SER A 49 3.29 -8.90 -6.83
CA SER A 49 2.93 -7.49 -6.92
C SER A 49 2.79 -6.88 -5.51
N ASP A 50 3.01 -5.57 -5.39
CA ASP A 50 2.85 -4.88 -4.11
C ASP A 50 1.39 -4.93 -3.61
N ALA A 51 0.42 -5.02 -4.52
CA ALA A 51 -0.98 -5.18 -4.19
C ALA A 51 -1.27 -6.54 -3.55
N ASP A 52 -0.68 -7.60 -4.11
CA ASP A 52 -0.83 -8.96 -3.60
C ASP A 52 -0.14 -9.12 -2.25
N LEU A 53 1.01 -8.47 -2.06
CA LEU A 53 1.72 -8.45 -0.78
C LEU A 53 0.91 -7.79 0.34
N VAL A 54 0.05 -6.82 0.05
CA VAL A 54 -0.79 -6.16 1.07
C VAL A 54 -1.99 -7.04 1.46
N CYS A 55 -2.46 -7.90 0.56
CA CYS A 55 -3.66 -8.70 0.75
C CYS A 55 -3.39 -10.07 1.41
N ALA A 56 -2.12 -10.48 1.56
CA ALA A 56 -1.75 -11.80 2.09
C ALA A 56 -0.55 -11.73 3.05
N GLU A 57 -0.54 -12.60 4.06
CA GLU A 57 0.57 -12.69 5.01
C GLU A 57 1.86 -13.20 4.30
N PRO A 58 3.04 -12.59 4.53
CA PRO A 58 4.30 -12.98 3.90
C PRO A 58 4.67 -14.45 4.09
N GLU A 59 4.34 -15.03 5.25
CA GLU A 59 4.54 -16.43 5.57
C GLU A 59 3.73 -17.33 4.63
N TRP A 60 2.47 -16.97 4.36
CA TRP A 60 1.61 -17.74 3.47
C TRP A 60 2.12 -17.70 2.02
N VAL A 61 2.50 -16.51 1.54
CA VAL A 61 3.07 -16.35 0.18
C VAL A 61 4.38 -17.15 0.05
N THR A 62 5.21 -17.14 1.08
CA THR A 62 6.43 -17.96 1.15
C THR A 62 6.11 -19.44 0.98
N GLU A 63 5.12 -19.92 1.71
CA GLU A 63 4.70 -21.32 1.71
C GLU A 63 4.29 -21.80 0.31
N GLN A 64 3.52 -20.99 -0.41
CA GLN A 64 3.08 -21.28 -1.77
C GLN A 64 4.23 -21.32 -2.78
N ILE A 65 5.18 -20.38 -2.66
CA ILE A 65 6.38 -20.36 -3.51
C ILE A 65 7.27 -21.57 -3.21
N VAL A 66 7.50 -21.88 -1.94
CA VAL A 66 8.31 -23.04 -1.54
C VAL A 66 7.67 -24.33 -2.03
N GLU A 67 6.36 -24.52 -1.82
CA GLU A 67 5.66 -25.72 -2.29
C GLU A 67 5.74 -25.91 -3.81
N ARG A 68 5.74 -24.80 -4.55
CA ARG A 68 5.83 -24.82 -6.01
C ARG A 68 7.22 -25.18 -6.53
N PHE A 69 8.27 -24.63 -5.93
CA PHE A 69 9.63 -24.69 -6.50
C PHE A 69 10.58 -25.65 -5.79
N ALA A 70 10.33 -25.97 -4.52
CA ALA A 70 11.16 -26.90 -3.78
C ALA A 70 11.17 -28.29 -4.45
N ALA A 71 12.31 -28.97 -4.31
CA ALA A 71 12.41 -30.37 -4.72
C ALA A 71 11.37 -31.20 -3.95
N LYS A 72 10.60 -32.02 -4.66
CA LYS A 72 9.62 -32.93 -4.02
C LYS A 72 10.36 -34.12 -3.38
N PRO A 73 9.90 -34.61 -2.22
CA PRO A 73 10.44 -35.83 -1.62
C PRO A 73 10.47 -37.00 -2.59
N VAL A 74 11.44 -37.89 -2.42
CA VAL A 74 11.57 -39.06 -3.30
C VAL A 74 10.53 -40.10 -2.88
N THR A 75 9.65 -40.49 -3.80
CA THR A 75 8.67 -41.56 -3.56
C THR A 75 9.00 -42.75 -4.43
N CYS A 76 9.18 -43.93 -3.82
CA CYS A 76 9.45 -45.18 -4.52
C CYS A 76 8.30 -46.16 -4.37
N TYR A 77 7.98 -46.90 -5.44
CA TYR A 77 6.89 -47.87 -5.48
C TYR A 77 7.48 -49.28 -5.33
N LEU A 78 7.69 -49.72 -4.08
CA LEU A 78 8.34 -51.01 -3.78
C LEU A 78 7.56 -52.21 -4.33
N ASP A 79 6.25 -52.09 -4.51
CA ASP A 79 5.40 -53.13 -5.11
C ASP A 79 5.67 -53.34 -6.62
N ASP A 80 6.47 -52.46 -7.23
CA ASP A 80 6.84 -52.47 -8.66
C ASP A 80 8.34 -52.72 -8.86
N ILE A 81 8.97 -53.50 -7.98
CA ILE A 81 10.36 -53.94 -8.18
C ILE A 81 10.40 -54.94 -9.34
N ARG A 82 11.17 -54.61 -10.37
CA ARG A 82 11.32 -55.43 -11.58
C ARG A 82 12.74 -55.94 -11.74
N PRO A 83 12.96 -57.26 -11.66
CA PRO A 83 14.20 -57.88 -12.11
C PRO A 83 14.22 -57.96 -13.64
N GLU A 84 15.32 -57.52 -14.24
CA GLU A 84 15.56 -57.60 -15.68
C GLU A 84 16.91 -58.27 -15.93
N ARG A 85 16.91 -59.21 -16.89
CA ARG A 85 18.13 -59.86 -17.37
C ARG A 85 18.55 -59.18 -18.66
N ILE A 86 19.71 -58.53 -18.65
CA ILE A 86 20.25 -57.82 -19.82
C ILE A 86 21.56 -58.51 -20.26
N PRO A 87 21.61 -59.13 -21.45
CA PRO A 87 22.84 -59.73 -21.97
C PRO A 87 23.90 -58.66 -22.28
N LEU A 88 25.14 -58.83 -21.82
CA LEU A 88 26.25 -57.97 -22.21
C LEU A 88 26.93 -58.57 -23.44
N GLN A 89 26.96 -57.84 -24.56
CA GLN A 89 27.71 -58.28 -25.74
C GLN A 89 29.22 -58.17 -25.49
N ALA A 90 29.96 -59.25 -25.76
CA ALA A 90 31.42 -59.25 -25.72
C ALA A 90 31.98 -58.25 -26.75
N GLY A 91 32.96 -57.44 -26.35
CA GLY A 91 33.66 -56.55 -27.28
C GLY A 91 34.44 -57.37 -28.32
N LYS A 92 34.69 -56.79 -29.51
CA LYS A 92 35.38 -57.45 -30.64
C LYS A 92 36.77 -58.03 -30.35
N SER A 93 37.33 -57.80 -29.16
CA SER A 93 38.65 -58.27 -28.72
C SER A 93 38.60 -59.36 -27.65
N ASP A 94 37.43 -59.91 -27.31
CA ASP A 94 37.21 -60.73 -26.10
C ASP A 94 36.54 -62.10 -26.44
N GLU A 95 36.98 -62.77 -27.51
CA GLU A 95 36.41 -64.04 -28.02
C GLU A 95 36.50 -65.23 -27.05
N HIS A 96 37.28 -65.14 -25.97
CA HIS A 96 37.51 -66.23 -25.01
C HIS A 96 36.94 -65.97 -23.60
N ARG A 97 36.10 -64.95 -23.44
CA ARG A 97 35.52 -64.61 -22.13
C ARG A 97 34.10 -65.14 -22.00
N GLU A 98 33.80 -65.77 -20.86
CA GLU A 98 32.44 -66.23 -20.56
C GLU A 98 31.41 -65.11 -20.75
N PRO A 99 30.24 -65.40 -21.36
CA PRO A 99 29.17 -64.43 -21.51
C PRO A 99 28.75 -63.90 -20.14
N ARG A 100 28.80 -62.56 -19.99
CA ARG A 100 28.38 -61.87 -18.77
C ARG A 100 26.96 -61.36 -18.93
N ILE A 101 26.21 -61.43 -17.85
CA ILE A 101 24.83 -60.97 -17.76
C ILE A 101 24.82 -59.81 -16.77
N LEU A 102 24.09 -58.75 -17.12
CA LEU A 102 23.72 -57.69 -16.22
C LEU A 102 22.34 -58.04 -15.64
N PHE A 103 22.30 -58.38 -14.37
CA PHE A 103 21.05 -58.52 -13.63
C PHE A 103 20.70 -57.18 -13.00
N ARG A 104 19.59 -56.59 -13.45
CA ARG A 104 19.13 -55.27 -13.01
C ARG A 104 17.91 -55.41 -12.13
N LEU A 105 17.98 -54.87 -10.91
CA LEU A 105 16.80 -54.61 -10.09
C LEU A 105 16.44 -53.15 -10.27
N SER A 106 15.22 -52.88 -10.72
CA SER A 106 14.71 -51.53 -10.93
C SER A 106 13.44 -51.29 -10.14
N VAL A 107 13.25 -50.06 -9.68
CA VAL A 107 12.04 -49.61 -8.99
C VAL A 107 11.63 -48.26 -9.54
N ARG A 108 10.33 -48.06 -9.73
CA ARG A 108 9.79 -46.77 -10.15
C ARG A 108 9.92 -45.76 -9.01
N ALA A 109 10.35 -44.56 -9.35
CA ALA A 109 10.44 -43.44 -8.44
C ALA A 109 9.90 -42.13 -9.06
N THR A 110 9.35 -41.29 -8.19
CA THR A 110 8.84 -39.94 -8.51
C THR A 110 9.39 -38.92 -7.51
N GLY A 111 9.18 -37.63 -7.79
CA GLY A 111 9.83 -36.55 -7.03
C GLY A 111 11.29 -36.38 -7.43
N ALA A 112 12.09 -35.68 -6.63
CA ALA A 112 13.48 -35.33 -6.96
C ALA A 112 14.45 -36.53 -6.82
N ALA A 113 14.17 -37.59 -7.56
CA ALA A 113 14.84 -38.89 -7.49
C ALA A 113 16.35 -38.84 -7.73
N SER A 114 16.87 -37.81 -8.40
CA SER A 114 18.32 -37.63 -8.53
C SER A 114 19.03 -37.42 -7.17
N ALA A 115 18.30 -37.00 -6.12
CA ALA A 115 18.80 -36.91 -4.75
C ALA A 115 19.23 -38.27 -4.18
N ALA A 116 18.63 -39.37 -4.64
CA ALA A 116 18.96 -40.72 -4.17
C ALA A 116 20.35 -41.19 -4.63
N ARG A 117 20.98 -40.51 -5.61
CA ARG A 117 22.32 -40.83 -6.15
C ARG A 117 22.47 -42.30 -6.59
N MET A 118 21.39 -42.91 -7.05
CA MET A 118 21.37 -44.24 -7.67
C MET A 118 21.43 -44.12 -9.19
N ASN A 119 21.69 -45.22 -9.89
CA ASN A 119 21.58 -45.23 -11.35
C ASN A 119 20.12 -45.03 -11.74
N MET A 120 19.89 -44.21 -12.76
CA MET A 120 18.55 -43.81 -13.21
C MET A 120 18.39 -44.07 -14.69
N SER A 121 17.21 -44.56 -15.08
CA SER A 121 16.78 -44.63 -16.47
C SER A 121 15.41 -43.98 -16.65
N PRO A 122 15.12 -43.40 -17.83
CA PRO A 122 13.85 -42.75 -18.10
C PRO A 122 12.71 -43.78 -18.14
N SER A 123 11.54 -43.38 -17.64
CA SER A 123 10.32 -44.20 -17.68
C SER A 123 9.10 -43.32 -18.03
N PRO A 124 8.07 -43.85 -18.71
CA PRO A 124 6.86 -43.09 -19.03
C PRO A 124 6.18 -42.45 -17.81
N GLU A 125 6.32 -43.05 -16.63
CA GLU A 125 5.69 -42.61 -15.39
C GLU A 125 6.69 -42.01 -14.37
N GLY A 126 7.85 -41.55 -14.83
CA GLY A 126 8.87 -40.93 -13.99
C GLY A 126 10.26 -41.46 -14.32
N VAL A 127 10.92 -42.07 -13.33
CA VAL A 127 12.27 -42.63 -13.47
C VAL A 127 12.35 -43.99 -12.81
N LEU A 128 13.22 -44.84 -13.34
CA LEU A 128 13.56 -46.11 -12.73
C LEU A 128 14.90 -45.93 -12.00
N LEU A 129 14.88 -46.05 -10.67
CA LEU A 129 16.09 -46.23 -9.89
C LEU A 129 16.51 -47.68 -10.00
N HIS A 130 17.77 -47.95 -10.33
CA HIS A 130 18.22 -49.32 -10.52
C HIS A 130 19.60 -49.60 -9.94
N ALA A 131 19.80 -50.86 -9.58
CA ALA A 131 21.09 -51.43 -9.23
C ALA A 131 21.41 -52.57 -10.18
N ASP A 132 22.64 -52.58 -10.66
CA ASP A 132 23.10 -53.51 -11.66
C ASP A 132 24.13 -54.46 -11.02
N VAL A 133 23.89 -55.76 -11.13
CA VAL A 133 24.81 -56.81 -10.68
C VAL A 133 25.32 -57.53 -11.91
N VAL A 134 26.64 -57.52 -12.11
CA VAL A 134 27.27 -58.23 -13.22
C VAL A 134 27.66 -59.62 -12.74
N VAL A 135 27.13 -60.64 -13.40
CA VAL A 135 27.37 -62.07 -13.11
C VAL A 135 27.72 -62.82 -14.39
N SER A 136 28.46 -63.92 -14.31
CA SER A 136 28.64 -64.82 -15.44
C SER A 136 27.40 -65.69 -15.67
N GLU A 137 27.24 -66.20 -16.88
CA GLU A 137 26.12 -67.10 -17.19
C GLU A 137 26.18 -68.43 -16.39
N ALA A 138 27.39 -68.90 -16.08
CA ALA A 138 27.61 -70.06 -15.23
C ALA A 138 27.23 -69.79 -13.75
N GLU A 139 27.58 -68.60 -13.23
CA GLU A 139 27.17 -68.16 -11.89
C GLU A 139 25.65 -68.04 -11.79
N LEU A 140 25.00 -67.47 -12.81
CA LEU A 140 23.54 -67.32 -12.85
C LEU A 140 22.83 -68.69 -12.86
N ALA A 141 23.34 -69.66 -13.62
CA ALA A 141 22.76 -71.01 -13.72
C ALA A 141 22.97 -71.87 -12.46
N GLY A 142 24.04 -71.63 -11.69
CA GLY A 142 24.39 -72.41 -10.49
C GLY A 142 23.94 -71.79 -9.16
N VAL A 143 23.71 -70.47 -9.10
CA VAL A 143 23.51 -69.72 -7.84
C VAL A 143 22.11 -69.13 -7.72
N MET A 144 21.40 -68.88 -8.83
CA MET A 144 20.13 -68.16 -8.83
C MET A 144 18.95 -69.06 -8.42
N ASN A 145 18.84 -69.33 -7.13
CA ASN A 145 17.66 -69.92 -6.49
C ASN A 145 16.78 -68.83 -5.85
N ALA A 146 15.63 -69.22 -5.29
CA ALA A 146 14.71 -68.28 -4.64
C ALA A 146 15.38 -67.51 -3.48
N ASP A 147 16.29 -68.16 -2.74
CA ASP A 147 16.98 -67.55 -1.60
C ASP A 147 17.96 -66.45 -2.03
N TRP A 148 18.72 -66.69 -3.11
CA TRP A 148 19.63 -65.70 -3.67
C TRP A 148 18.87 -64.48 -4.18
N LEU A 149 17.76 -64.68 -4.90
CA LEU A 149 16.94 -63.58 -5.39
C LEU A 149 16.33 -62.79 -4.22
N GLY A 150 15.86 -63.48 -3.18
CA GLY A 150 15.38 -62.85 -1.95
C GLY A 150 16.46 -61.99 -1.29
N GLN A 151 17.68 -62.50 -1.14
CA GLN A 151 18.81 -61.75 -0.58
C GLN A 151 19.19 -60.54 -1.44
N ALA A 152 19.16 -60.67 -2.77
CA ALA A 152 19.43 -59.57 -3.69
C ALA A 152 18.38 -58.46 -3.60
N VAL A 153 17.09 -58.84 -3.53
CA VAL A 153 15.97 -57.90 -3.33
C VAL A 153 16.04 -57.23 -1.96
N ASP A 154 16.37 -57.96 -0.90
CA ASP A 154 16.54 -57.42 0.45
C ASP A 154 17.69 -56.41 0.51
N ALA A 155 18.84 -56.74 -0.11
CA ALA A 155 19.99 -55.86 -0.18
C ALA A 155 19.67 -54.60 -1.00
N PHE A 156 18.98 -54.75 -2.13
CA PHE A 156 18.51 -53.63 -2.95
C PHE A 156 17.56 -52.73 -2.16
N THR A 157 16.57 -53.29 -1.48
CA THR A 157 15.59 -52.56 -0.66
C THR A 157 16.26 -51.82 0.50
N LYS A 158 17.24 -52.44 1.18
CA LYS A 158 18.03 -51.78 2.23
C LYS A 158 18.88 -50.63 1.70
N ASN A 159 19.48 -50.80 0.52
CA ASN A 159 20.26 -49.72 -0.12
C ASN A 159 19.36 -48.57 -0.54
N LEU A 160 18.22 -48.88 -1.14
CA LEU A 160 17.19 -47.92 -1.55
C LEU A 160 16.67 -47.13 -0.34
N ALA A 161 16.33 -47.79 0.76
CA ALA A 161 15.86 -47.14 1.97
C ALA A 161 16.89 -46.13 2.53
N ARG A 162 18.18 -46.53 2.59
CA ARG A 162 19.26 -45.62 3.03
C ARG A 162 19.44 -44.44 2.08
N ALA A 163 19.35 -44.68 0.77
CA ALA A 163 19.48 -43.64 -0.25
C ALA A 163 18.33 -42.62 -0.16
N ILE A 164 17.09 -43.09 0.02
CA ILE A 164 15.91 -42.24 0.20
C ILE A 164 16.02 -41.45 1.51
N GLU A 165 16.41 -42.06 2.62
CA GLU A 165 16.54 -41.34 3.90
C GLU A 165 17.58 -40.20 3.81
N ALA A 166 18.71 -40.45 3.14
CA ALA A 166 19.72 -39.42 2.89
C ALA A 166 19.18 -38.32 1.95
N ALA A 167 18.47 -38.70 0.88
CA ALA A 167 17.84 -37.78 -0.05
C ALA A 167 16.80 -36.89 0.63
N ASP A 168 15.94 -37.45 1.47
CA ASP A 168 14.89 -36.71 2.16
C ASP A 168 15.49 -35.69 3.14
N LYS A 169 16.53 -36.06 3.89
CA LYS A 169 17.26 -35.12 4.76
C LYS A 169 17.87 -33.96 3.96
N GLU A 170 18.46 -34.26 2.81
CA GLU A 170 19.07 -33.27 1.91
C GLU A 170 18.00 -32.32 1.33
N ILE A 171 16.91 -32.87 0.80
CA ILE A 171 15.78 -32.11 0.22
C ILE A 171 15.16 -31.21 1.28
N GLU A 172 14.92 -31.73 2.48
CA GLU A 172 14.28 -31.00 3.57
C GLU A 172 15.19 -29.87 4.10
N GLN A 173 16.51 -30.07 4.15
CA GLN A 173 17.45 -28.99 4.44
C GLN A 173 17.38 -27.87 3.41
N HIS A 174 17.39 -28.19 2.12
CA HIS A 174 17.33 -27.18 1.06
C HIS A 174 15.97 -26.49 0.99
N ARG A 175 14.88 -27.21 1.32
CA ARG A 175 13.54 -26.65 1.43
C ARG A 175 13.49 -25.58 2.52
N ARG A 176 14.07 -25.84 3.70
CA ARG A 176 14.19 -24.83 4.77
C ARG A 176 15.02 -23.63 4.34
N GLN A 177 16.17 -23.84 3.69
CA GLN A 177 17.00 -22.74 3.19
C GLN A 177 16.26 -21.86 2.18
N MET A 178 15.49 -22.48 1.27
CA MET A 178 14.65 -21.75 0.31
C MET A 178 13.57 -20.93 1.02
N ARG A 179 12.90 -21.51 2.00
CA ARG A 179 11.89 -20.82 2.81
C ARG A 179 12.48 -19.58 3.46
N ASP A 180 13.60 -19.70 4.16
CA ASP A 180 14.22 -18.58 4.87
C ASP A 180 14.65 -17.46 3.92
N ALA A 181 15.22 -17.83 2.76
CA ALA A 181 15.64 -16.87 1.74
C ALA A 181 14.45 -16.13 1.10
N VAL A 182 13.37 -16.85 0.76
CA VAL A 182 12.14 -16.28 0.19
C VAL A 182 11.45 -15.38 1.20
N LEU A 183 11.29 -15.84 2.45
CA LEU A 183 10.66 -15.05 3.51
C LEU A 183 11.42 -13.75 3.76
N SER A 184 12.76 -13.81 3.82
CA SER A 184 13.60 -12.63 4.00
C SER A 184 13.41 -11.62 2.87
N ALA A 185 13.33 -12.09 1.62
CA ALA A 185 13.12 -11.23 0.46
C ALA A 185 11.73 -10.56 0.45
N LEU A 186 10.69 -11.28 0.88
CA LEU A 186 9.32 -10.77 0.95
C LEU A 186 9.13 -9.81 2.13
N THR A 187 9.64 -10.15 3.32
CA THR A 187 9.45 -9.37 4.55
C THR A 187 9.98 -7.94 4.43
N LEU A 188 11.14 -7.77 3.80
CA LEU A 188 11.73 -6.44 3.61
C LEU A 188 10.82 -5.55 2.74
N ARG A 189 10.34 -6.09 1.60
CA ARG A 189 9.41 -5.38 0.72
C ARG A 189 8.07 -5.12 1.38
N PHE A 190 7.51 -6.12 2.06
CA PHE A 190 6.24 -6.03 2.76
C PHE A 190 6.23 -4.87 3.77
N ARG A 191 7.28 -4.75 4.60
CA ARG A 191 7.41 -3.63 5.55
C ARG A 191 7.39 -2.27 4.86
N SER A 192 8.14 -2.12 3.77
CA SER A 192 8.19 -0.86 3.01
C SER A 192 6.85 -0.53 2.35
N VAL A 193 6.20 -1.51 1.71
CA VAL A 193 4.90 -1.32 1.03
C VAL A 193 3.80 -1.00 2.05
N LYS A 194 3.77 -1.69 3.18
CA LYS A 194 2.81 -1.45 4.27
C LYS A 194 2.98 -0.05 4.87
N ALA A 195 4.20 0.35 5.22
CA ALA A 195 4.47 1.69 5.74
C ALA A 195 4.06 2.80 4.75
N LEU A 196 4.25 2.57 3.45
CA LEU A 196 3.81 3.49 2.39
C LEU A 196 2.28 3.56 2.29
N HIS A 197 1.58 2.42 2.36
CA HIS A 197 0.11 2.39 2.34
C HIS A 197 -0.49 3.06 3.59
N GLU A 198 0.06 2.82 4.78
CA GLU A 198 -0.36 3.46 6.02
C GLU A 198 -0.15 4.98 5.97
N ALA A 199 1.02 5.42 5.50
CA ALA A 199 1.30 6.84 5.32
C ALA A 199 0.35 7.49 4.29
N ALA A 200 0.09 6.83 3.15
CA ALA A 200 -0.81 7.34 2.12
C ALA A 200 -2.28 7.37 2.58
N ALA A 201 -2.73 6.36 3.33
CA ALA A 201 -4.05 6.33 3.94
C ALA A 201 -4.23 7.49 4.94
N SER A 202 -3.20 7.80 5.73
CA SER A 202 -3.25 8.92 6.70
C SER A 202 -3.44 10.30 6.04
N ILE A 203 -3.11 10.42 4.75
CA ILE A 203 -3.26 11.66 3.97
C ILE A 203 -4.32 11.54 2.86
N GLY A 204 -5.14 10.48 2.89
CA GLY A 204 -6.25 10.27 1.95
C GLY A 204 -5.84 9.95 0.51
N ILE A 205 -4.62 9.44 0.29
CA ILE A 205 -4.12 9.04 -1.04
C ILE A 205 -4.29 7.53 -1.22
N PRO A 206 -5.10 7.06 -2.18
CA PRO A 206 -5.22 5.63 -2.47
C PRO A 206 -3.97 5.13 -3.23
N ILE A 207 -3.32 4.09 -2.71
CA ILE A 207 -2.25 3.35 -3.39
C ILE A 207 -2.83 2.00 -3.82
N GLY A 208 -2.86 1.75 -5.13
CA GLY A 208 -3.37 0.50 -5.69
C GLY A 208 -2.83 0.25 -7.11
N PRO A 209 -2.86 -1.00 -7.60
CA PRO A 209 -2.25 -1.37 -8.88
C PRO A 209 -3.01 -0.74 -10.06
N ARG A 210 -2.24 -0.14 -10.98
CA ARG A 210 -2.73 0.60 -12.15
C ARG A 210 -3.24 -0.36 -13.23
N THR A 211 -4.53 -0.30 -13.57
CA THR A 211 -5.11 -1.06 -14.69
C THR A 211 -5.26 -0.25 -15.99
N ALA A 212 -4.97 1.06 -16.00
CA ALA A 212 -4.88 1.88 -17.21
C ALA A 212 -4.07 3.17 -16.97
N PRO A 213 -3.50 3.80 -18.02
CA PRO A 213 -2.92 5.14 -17.93
C PRO A 213 -4.05 6.17 -17.89
N GLU A 214 -4.87 6.14 -16.84
CA GLU A 214 -5.71 7.27 -16.54
C GLU A 214 -4.79 8.37 -16.03
N ARG A 215 -4.77 9.50 -16.76
CA ARG A 215 -4.15 10.72 -16.24
C ARG A 215 -4.88 10.98 -14.93
N ILE A 216 -4.20 10.82 -13.79
CA ILE A 216 -4.68 11.36 -12.52
C ILE A 216 -4.91 12.83 -12.84
N PRO A 217 -6.16 13.29 -12.92
CA PRO A 217 -6.37 14.71 -12.90
C PRO A 217 -5.98 15.04 -11.47
N LEU A 218 -4.75 15.51 -11.27
CA LEU A 218 -4.50 16.52 -10.26
C LEU A 218 -5.25 17.79 -10.72
N GLN A 219 -6.54 17.66 -10.97
CA GLN A 219 -7.45 18.75 -10.85
C GLN A 219 -7.80 18.71 -9.37
N PRO A 220 -7.16 19.54 -8.53
CA PRO A 220 -7.80 19.92 -7.28
C PRO A 220 -9.25 20.19 -7.65
N ARG A 221 -10.19 19.49 -7.01
CA ARG A 221 -11.62 19.70 -7.21
C ARG A 221 -11.96 21.05 -6.59
N LYS A 222 -11.45 22.12 -7.21
CA LYS A 222 -11.75 23.48 -6.84
C LYS A 222 -13.21 23.69 -7.18
N LEU A 223 -14.01 24.03 -6.19
CA LEU A 223 -15.37 24.47 -6.42
C LEU A 223 -15.28 25.83 -7.12
N THR A 224 -15.26 25.81 -8.45
CA THR A 224 -15.38 27.05 -9.23
C THR A 224 -16.85 27.46 -9.28
N ILE A 225 -17.11 28.76 -9.41
CA ILE A 225 -18.46 29.31 -9.64
C ILE A 225 -19.18 28.49 -10.72
N LEU A 226 -18.57 28.28 -11.89
CA LEU A 226 -19.16 27.47 -12.97
C LEU A 226 -19.55 26.04 -12.56
N SER A 227 -18.74 25.37 -11.73
CA SER A 227 -19.06 24.03 -11.23
C SER A 227 -20.25 24.03 -10.27
N VAL A 228 -20.39 25.09 -9.47
CA VAL A 228 -21.53 25.30 -8.57
C VAL A 228 -22.78 25.68 -9.38
N GLU A 229 -22.66 26.47 -10.45
CA GLU A 229 -23.78 26.81 -11.34
C GLU A 229 -24.35 25.54 -11.99
N ALA A 230 -23.46 24.65 -12.47
CA ALA A 230 -23.85 23.37 -13.04
C ALA A 230 -24.52 22.43 -12.02
N ALA A 231 -24.06 22.43 -10.76
CA ALA A 231 -24.69 21.66 -9.69
C ALA A 231 -26.08 22.20 -9.32
N ALA A 232 -26.24 23.52 -9.27
CA ALA A 232 -27.53 24.18 -9.06
C ALA A 232 -28.52 23.88 -10.20
N ALA A 233 -28.06 23.90 -11.45
CA ALA A 233 -28.87 23.54 -12.62
C ALA A 233 -29.37 22.08 -12.57
N ARG A 234 -28.65 21.19 -11.87
CA ARG A 234 -29.05 19.79 -11.61
C ARG A 234 -29.97 19.63 -10.39
N GLY A 235 -30.50 20.72 -9.84
CA GLY A 235 -31.48 20.68 -8.75
C GLY A 235 -30.90 20.55 -7.34
N GLN A 236 -29.59 20.78 -7.15
CA GLN A 236 -29.04 20.87 -5.79
C GLN A 236 -29.54 22.14 -5.08
N GLN A 237 -29.93 21.98 -3.81
CA GLN A 237 -30.47 23.07 -2.99
C GLN A 237 -29.42 24.17 -2.77
N GLN A 238 -29.82 25.42 -2.96
CA GLN A 238 -28.90 26.57 -2.94
C GLN A 238 -28.18 26.74 -1.60
N TRP A 239 -28.85 26.49 -0.47
CA TRP A 239 -28.24 26.55 0.86
C TRP A 239 -27.12 25.51 1.06
N ARG A 240 -27.18 24.35 0.40
CA ARG A 240 -26.11 23.34 0.46
C ARG A 240 -24.90 23.76 -0.36
N LEU A 241 -25.12 24.53 -1.43
CA LEU A 241 -24.05 25.06 -2.27
C LEU A 241 -23.33 26.20 -1.54
N ASP A 242 -24.07 27.07 -0.85
CA ASP A 242 -23.49 28.12 0.00
C ASP A 242 -22.57 27.51 1.09
N GLU A 243 -23.01 26.43 1.73
CA GLU A 243 -22.19 25.71 2.74
C GLU A 243 -20.93 25.09 2.12
N ALA A 244 -21.05 24.45 0.96
CA ALA A 244 -19.91 23.85 0.26
C ALA A 244 -18.87 24.91 -0.18
N ILE A 245 -19.35 26.07 -0.65
CA ILE A 245 -18.52 27.21 -1.02
C ILE A 245 -17.79 27.77 0.22
N ALA A 246 -18.51 28.01 1.31
CA ALA A 246 -17.95 28.55 2.54
C ALA A 246 -16.87 27.64 3.14
N GLU A 247 -17.09 26.33 3.05
CA GLU A 247 -16.12 25.34 3.50
C GLU A 247 -14.86 25.33 2.61
N ASP A 248 -15.00 25.40 1.29
CA ASP A 248 -13.87 25.48 0.34
C ASP A 248 -13.02 26.74 0.55
N ILE A 249 -13.65 27.88 0.85
CA ILE A 249 -12.94 29.11 1.24
C ILE A 249 -12.17 28.90 2.54
N THR A 250 -12.83 28.31 3.54
CA THR A 250 -12.21 28.03 4.84
C THR A 250 -10.97 27.15 4.67
N THR A 251 -11.09 26.07 3.87
CA THR A 251 -9.97 25.21 3.50
C THR A 251 -8.87 25.96 2.74
N THR A 252 -9.23 26.88 1.84
CA THR A 252 -8.27 27.71 1.12
C THR A 252 -7.47 28.63 2.05
N ILE A 253 -8.12 29.25 3.04
CA ILE A 253 -7.44 30.11 4.04
C ILE A 253 -6.51 29.26 4.92
N MET A 254 -6.95 28.07 5.37
CA MET A 254 -6.09 27.16 6.13
C MET A 254 -4.87 26.71 5.31
N ALA A 255 -5.05 26.43 4.02
CA ALA A 255 -3.96 26.09 3.11
C ALA A 255 -2.97 27.26 2.94
N PHE A 256 -3.47 28.50 2.92
CA PHE A 256 -2.63 29.70 2.93
C PHE A 256 -1.78 29.78 4.22
N SER A 257 -2.35 29.58 5.41
CA SER A 257 -1.56 29.53 6.65
C SER A 257 -0.48 28.45 6.60
N SER A 258 -0.85 27.23 6.20
CA SER A 258 0.08 26.10 6.07
C SER A 258 1.18 26.35 5.03
N ALA A 259 0.94 27.21 4.03
CA ALA A 259 1.95 27.59 3.06
C ALA A 259 2.96 28.59 3.67
N LEU A 260 2.50 29.54 4.48
CA LEU A 260 3.36 30.48 5.20
C LEU A 260 4.29 29.77 6.19
N GLU A 261 3.76 28.81 6.94
CA GLU A 261 4.54 28.01 7.89
C GLU A 261 5.63 27.17 7.19
N ARG A 262 5.33 26.60 6.01
CA ARG A 262 6.30 25.82 5.20
C ARG A 262 7.33 26.69 4.47
N LEU A 263 7.05 27.98 4.28
CA LEU A 263 7.90 28.92 3.54
C LEU A 263 8.30 30.11 4.43
N PRO A 264 9.04 29.87 5.53
CA PRO A 264 9.33 30.91 6.54
C PRO A 264 10.13 32.09 5.96
N LEU A 265 10.97 31.88 4.95
CA LEU A 265 11.70 32.96 4.28
C LEU A 265 10.78 33.90 3.48
N SER A 266 9.73 33.34 2.87
CA SER A 266 8.72 34.14 2.15
C SER A 266 7.77 34.80 3.12
N ALA A 267 7.32 34.07 4.14
CA ALA A 267 6.48 34.60 5.23
C ALA A 267 7.18 35.76 5.98
N ALA A 268 8.51 35.70 6.15
CA ALA A 268 9.29 36.77 6.77
C ALA A 268 9.13 38.13 6.07
N LYS A 269 8.88 38.13 4.75
CA LYS A 269 8.67 39.37 3.99
C LYS A 269 7.34 40.03 4.36
N LEU A 270 6.34 39.23 4.74
CA LEU A 270 5.02 39.71 5.15
C LEU A 270 4.99 40.25 6.58
N LEU A 271 6.03 40.02 7.39
CA LEU A 271 6.08 40.47 8.78
C LEU A 271 6.02 42.00 8.94
N ARG A 272 6.36 42.76 7.91
CA ARG A 272 6.35 44.23 7.92
C ARG A 272 5.11 44.84 7.29
N GLU A 273 4.29 44.02 6.63
CA GLU A 273 3.08 44.46 5.95
C GLU A 273 1.94 44.69 6.94
N ASP A 274 0.92 45.42 6.53
CA ASP A 274 -0.28 45.68 7.33
C ASP A 274 -1.41 44.67 7.07
N GLU A 275 -2.53 44.83 7.76
CA GLU A 275 -3.66 43.90 7.72
C GLU A 275 -4.28 43.87 6.32
N GLU A 276 -4.35 45.04 5.71
CA GLU A 276 -4.88 45.28 4.38
C GLU A 276 -4.06 44.56 3.31
N THR A 277 -2.73 44.66 3.37
CA THR A 277 -1.85 44.00 2.39
C THR A 277 -1.98 42.47 2.46
N ILE A 278 -2.05 41.89 3.65
CA ILE A 278 -2.19 40.43 3.80
C ILE A 278 -3.59 39.96 3.38
N ARG A 279 -4.62 40.74 3.72
CA ARG A 279 -5.98 40.54 3.23
C ARG A 279 -6.03 40.59 1.70
N ASP A 280 -5.34 41.53 1.05
CA ASP A 280 -5.32 41.67 -0.40
C ASP A 280 -4.63 40.47 -1.08
N ILE A 281 -3.59 39.91 -0.45
CA ILE A 281 -2.98 38.65 -0.90
C ILE A 281 -3.98 37.49 -0.80
N LEU A 282 -4.71 37.39 0.32
CA LEU A 282 -5.77 36.38 0.48
C LEU A 282 -6.86 36.56 -0.58
N LEU A 283 -7.32 37.79 -0.81
CA LEU A 283 -8.30 38.13 -1.85
C LEU A 283 -7.80 37.74 -3.24
N PHE A 284 -6.53 37.98 -3.55
CA PHE A 284 -5.94 37.58 -4.83
C PHE A 284 -5.99 36.05 -5.01
N ILE A 285 -5.62 35.29 -3.97
CA ILE A 285 -5.67 33.82 -3.98
C ILE A 285 -7.10 33.32 -4.14
N LEU A 286 -8.04 33.89 -3.39
CA LEU A 286 -9.45 33.54 -3.43
C LEU A 286 -10.04 33.87 -4.81
N ASN A 287 -9.78 35.06 -5.37
CA ASN A 287 -10.28 35.44 -6.69
C ASN A 287 -9.70 34.60 -7.83
N ALA A 288 -8.46 34.14 -7.70
CA ALA A 288 -7.88 33.17 -8.64
C ALA A 288 -8.64 31.83 -8.64
N ASN A 289 -9.27 31.45 -7.52
CA ASN A 289 -10.04 30.22 -7.39
C ASN A 289 -11.52 30.40 -7.75
N TYR A 290 -12.10 31.59 -7.51
CA TYR A 290 -13.52 31.88 -7.69
C TYR A 290 -13.81 32.91 -8.80
N GLN A 291 -12.91 33.07 -9.79
CA GLN A 291 -13.12 33.90 -10.98
C GLN A 291 -13.60 35.35 -10.69
N GLY A 292 -13.11 35.97 -9.61
CA GLY A 292 -13.51 37.34 -9.26
C GLY A 292 -14.79 37.47 -8.40
N GLY A 293 -15.40 36.36 -7.97
CA GLY A 293 -16.61 36.40 -7.16
C GLY A 293 -16.42 36.83 -5.70
N VAL A 294 -15.18 36.84 -5.21
CA VAL A 294 -14.84 37.28 -3.83
C VAL A 294 -14.48 38.75 -3.89
N THR A 295 -15.37 39.59 -3.39
CA THR A 295 -15.15 41.03 -3.36
C THR A 295 -14.55 41.44 -2.03
N ALA A 296 -13.53 42.29 -2.10
CA ALA A 296 -13.07 43.08 -0.98
C ALA A 296 -14.07 44.21 -0.75
N GLU A 297 -14.08 44.77 0.47
CA GLU A 297 -14.52 46.15 0.65
C GLU A 297 -15.98 46.45 0.28
N THR A 298 -16.86 45.46 0.37
CA THR A 298 -18.27 45.65 0.02
C THR A 298 -19.04 46.25 1.20
N PHE A 299 -19.72 47.37 0.99
CA PHE A 299 -20.55 48.01 2.01
C PHE A 299 -21.72 47.10 2.41
N ARG A 300 -21.81 46.76 3.71
CA ARG A 300 -22.95 46.01 4.29
C ARG A 300 -23.43 46.67 5.58
N GLY A 301 -24.72 47.04 5.61
CA GLY A 301 -25.34 47.68 6.77
C GLY A 301 -24.68 49.00 7.13
N ARG A 302 -24.03 49.06 8.31
CA ARG A 302 -23.34 50.26 8.84
C ARG A 302 -21.81 50.24 8.67
N GLY A 303 -21.23 49.28 7.94
CA GLY A 303 -19.76 49.20 7.77
C GLY A 303 -19.28 48.35 6.58
N LYS A 304 -17.99 48.00 6.61
CA LYS A 304 -17.21 47.40 5.53
C LYS A 304 -16.61 46.07 6.03
N THR A 305 -16.82 44.97 5.31
CA THR A 305 -16.25 43.65 5.62
C THR A 305 -15.00 43.39 4.78
N ASP A 306 -14.02 42.72 5.35
CA ASP A 306 -12.74 42.44 4.68
C ASP A 306 -12.86 41.43 3.52
N LEU A 307 -13.64 40.36 3.71
CA LEU A 307 -13.89 39.33 2.71
C LEU A 307 -15.39 39.11 2.58
N LEU A 308 -15.95 39.27 1.37
CA LEU A 308 -17.33 38.91 1.08
C LEU A 308 -17.39 38.07 -0.20
N LEU A 309 -18.00 36.88 -0.12
CA LEU A 309 -18.34 36.10 -1.30
C LEU A 309 -19.84 36.09 -1.49
N ARG A 310 -20.28 36.54 -2.67
CA ARG A 310 -21.69 36.48 -3.07
C ARG A 310 -21.93 35.36 -4.07
N TRP A 311 -23.00 34.61 -3.85
CA TRP A 311 -23.46 33.55 -4.75
C TRP A 311 -24.95 33.72 -5.03
N LYS A 312 -25.32 33.91 -6.32
CA LYS A 312 -26.71 34.02 -6.78
C LYS A 312 -27.58 34.89 -5.85
N ASP A 313 -27.10 36.12 -5.64
CA ASP A 313 -27.71 37.18 -4.82
C ASP A 313 -27.77 36.93 -3.30
N ARG A 314 -26.98 35.97 -2.79
CA ARG A 314 -26.82 35.72 -1.35
C ARG A 314 -25.36 35.82 -0.93
N ASP A 315 -25.15 36.13 0.34
CA ASP A 315 -23.81 36.19 0.91
C ASP A 315 -23.47 34.79 1.43
N ALA A 316 -22.65 34.07 0.66
CA ALA A 316 -22.29 32.69 0.95
C ALA A 316 -21.20 32.60 2.04
N PHE A 317 -20.38 33.65 2.17
CA PHE A 317 -19.31 33.72 3.15
C PHE A 317 -18.96 35.17 3.49
N ILE A 318 -18.75 35.44 4.78
CA ILE A 318 -18.28 36.73 5.30
C ILE A 318 -17.05 36.48 6.15
N GLY A 319 -15.94 37.15 5.84
CA GLY A 319 -14.72 37.09 6.61
C GLY A 319 -14.31 38.46 7.12
N GLU A 320 -13.84 38.51 8.35
CA GLU A 320 -13.12 39.66 8.90
C GLU A 320 -11.67 39.22 9.18
N CYS A 321 -10.71 40.03 8.74
CA CYS A 321 -9.30 39.81 8.97
C CYS A 321 -8.86 40.64 10.18
N LYS A 322 -8.07 40.06 11.08
CA LYS A 322 -7.55 40.81 12.23
C LYS A 322 -6.17 40.38 12.66
N PHE A 323 -5.26 41.33 12.92
CA PHE A 323 -4.07 41.03 13.70
C PHE A 323 -4.42 40.75 15.17
N TRP A 324 -3.75 39.75 15.73
CA TRP A 324 -3.79 39.52 17.17
C TRP A 324 -3.04 40.63 17.92
N GLU A 325 -3.79 41.50 18.59
CA GLU A 325 -3.27 42.58 19.42
C GLU A 325 -3.81 42.50 20.87
N GLY A 326 -4.36 41.35 21.24
CA GLY A 326 -4.94 41.06 22.55
C GLY A 326 -6.47 40.95 22.54
N SER A 327 -7.00 40.31 23.59
CA SER A 327 -8.42 39.90 23.69
C SER A 327 -9.40 41.06 23.55
N LYS A 328 -9.07 42.26 24.03
CA LYS A 328 -9.97 43.43 23.94
C LYS A 328 -10.23 43.82 22.49
N ARG A 329 -9.18 44.05 21.70
CA ARG A 329 -9.29 44.41 20.28
C ARG A 329 -9.91 43.27 19.46
N PHE A 330 -9.62 42.02 19.83
CA PHE A 330 -10.25 40.88 19.18
C PHE A 330 -11.76 40.78 19.48
N THR A 331 -12.18 41.05 20.71
CA THR A 331 -13.61 41.10 21.08
C THR A 331 -14.36 42.19 20.31
N GLU A 332 -13.71 43.34 20.08
CA GLU A 332 -14.24 44.41 19.23
C GLU A 332 -14.45 43.92 17.78
N ALA A 333 -13.49 43.16 17.23
CA ALA A 333 -13.59 42.55 15.90
C ALA A 333 -14.70 41.49 15.79
N VAL A 334 -14.86 40.64 16.82
CA VAL A 334 -15.98 39.68 16.91
C VAL A 334 -17.31 40.41 16.88
N THR A 335 -17.44 41.47 17.69
CA THR A 335 -18.65 42.29 17.78
C THR A 335 -18.95 42.97 16.44
N GLN A 336 -17.92 43.48 15.77
CA GLN A 336 -17.99 44.11 14.45
C GLN A 336 -18.48 43.13 13.39
N LEU A 337 -17.81 41.98 13.22
CA LEU A 337 -18.18 40.96 12.23
C LEU A 337 -19.63 40.52 12.41
N LEU A 338 -20.01 40.18 13.64
CA LEU A 338 -21.37 39.77 13.93
C LEU A 338 -22.37 40.94 13.81
N GLY A 339 -21.93 42.19 13.91
CA GLY A 339 -22.76 43.37 13.67
C GLY A 339 -23.12 43.55 12.20
N TYR A 340 -22.27 43.03 11.29
CA TYR A 340 -22.51 43.02 9.85
C TYR A 340 -23.34 41.85 9.36
N THR A 341 -23.51 40.82 10.19
CA THR A 341 -24.31 39.66 9.81
C THR A 341 -25.80 39.98 9.89
N VAL A 342 -26.54 39.58 8.86
CA VAL A 342 -28.00 39.68 8.78
C VAL A 342 -28.62 38.31 8.96
N TRP A 343 -29.92 38.25 9.22
CA TRP A 343 -30.67 37.01 9.52
C TRP A 343 -30.58 35.90 8.45
N ARG A 344 -30.09 36.20 7.24
CA ARG A 344 -29.89 35.21 6.16
C ARG A 344 -28.49 34.62 6.11
N ASP A 345 -27.53 35.16 6.83
CA ASP A 345 -26.15 34.68 6.79
C ASP A 345 -26.00 33.41 7.64
N THR A 346 -25.34 32.41 7.09
CA THR A 346 -25.17 31.09 7.71
C THR A 346 -23.71 30.77 8.04
N ARG A 347 -22.76 31.43 7.37
CA ARG A 347 -21.32 31.21 7.51
C ARG A 347 -20.55 32.52 7.64
N ALA A 348 -19.70 32.60 8.66
CA ALA A 348 -18.75 33.69 8.86
C ALA A 348 -17.39 33.16 9.33
N ALA A 349 -16.33 33.95 9.14
CA ALA A 349 -14.99 33.63 9.62
C ALA A 349 -14.25 34.84 10.21
N LEU A 350 -13.46 34.59 11.24
CA LEU A 350 -12.43 35.49 11.75
C LEU A 350 -11.07 34.93 11.34
N VAL A 351 -10.41 35.60 10.39
CA VAL A 351 -9.05 35.26 9.96
C VAL A 351 -8.09 36.01 10.87
N LEU A 352 -7.50 35.29 11.83
CA LEU A 352 -6.65 35.87 12.86
C LEU A 352 -5.18 35.78 12.46
N PHE A 353 -4.58 36.89 12.07
CA PHE A 353 -3.15 36.98 11.78
C PHE A 353 -2.32 37.02 13.07
N LEU A 354 -1.44 36.05 13.23
CA LEU A 354 -0.53 35.92 14.37
C LEU A 354 0.88 36.24 13.89
N ARG A 355 1.30 37.49 14.13
CA ARG A 355 2.61 38.01 13.71
C ARG A 355 3.64 37.86 14.81
N ASP A 356 4.62 36.98 14.61
CA ASP A 356 5.77 36.79 15.51
C ASP A 356 5.35 36.62 16.98
N VAL A 357 4.24 35.92 17.22
CA VAL A 357 3.67 35.71 18.55
C VAL A 357 4.43 34.57 19.24
N ALA A 358 5.08 34.87 20.36
CA ALA A 358 5.91 33.92 21.11
C ALA A 358 5.14 32.67 21.57
N ASP A 359 3.91 32.85 22.06
CA ASP A 359 3.00 31.76 22.44
C ASP A 359 1.74 31.82 21.58
N THR A 360 1.82 31.19 20.42
CA THR A 360 0.73 31.13 19.45
C THR A 360 -0.48 30.37 20.02
N GLY A 361 -0.27 29.29 20.78
CA GLY A 361 -1.36 28.51 21.37
C GLY A 361 -2.16 29.33 22.38
N ALA A 362 -1.49 30.07 23.27
CA ALA A 362 -2.15 30.92 24.24
C ALA A 362 -2.92 32.09 23.57
N ALA A 363 -2.40 32.64 22.47
CA ALA A 363 -3.11 33.66 21.71
C ALA A 363 -4.40 33.11 21.08
N ILE A 364 -4.34 31.93 20.46
CA ILE A 364 -5.50 31.26 19.88
C ILE A 364 -6.53 30.90 20.96
N ALA A 365 -6.10 30.39 22.11
CA ALA A 365 -6.98 30.08 23.23
C ALA A 365 -7.71 31.34 23.74
N LYS A 366 -7.00 32.45 23.93
CA LYS A 366 -7.61 33.74 24.34
C LYS A 366 -8.55 34.32 23.29
N ALA A 367 -8.27 34.09 22.00
CA ALA A 367 -9.18 34.46 20.92
C ALA A 367 -10.48 33.65 20.99
N ALA A 368 -10.38 32.33 21.16
CA ALA A 368 -11.53 31.45 21.36
C ALA A 368 -12.35 31.84 22.59
N GLU A 369 -11.71 32.13 23.72
CA GLU A 369 -12.37 32.64 24.94
C GLU A 369 -13.17 33.91 24.65
N SER A 370 -12.61 34.84 23.87
CA SER A 370 -13.29 36.09 23.49
C SER A 370 -14.56 35.85 22.67
N ILE A 371 -14.59 34.79 21.84
CA ILE A 371 -15.79 34.38 21.09
C ILE A 371 -16.82 33.75 22.03
N THR A 372 -16.39 32.83 22.90
CA THR A 372 -17.30 32.14 23.84
C THR A 372 -17.90 33.08 24.88
N GLY A 373 -17.19 34.17 25.24
CA GLY A 373 -17.68 35.21 26.14
C GLY A 373 -18.64 36.22 25.47
N HIS A 374 -18.85 36.14 24.16
CA HIS A 374 -19.70 37.08 23.45
C HIS A 374 -21.19 36.78 23.68
N PRO A 375 -22.08 37.80 23.87
CA PRO A 375 -23.50 37.58 24.22
C PRO A 375 -24.32 36.74 23.23
N ARG A 376 -23.84 36.61 21.99
CA ARG A 376 -24.49 35.82 20.94
C ARG A 376 -23.96 34.40 20.82
N PHE A 377 -22.99 33.99 21.63
CA PHE A 377 -22.49 32.63 21.65
C PHE A 377 -23.57 31.64 22.08
N VAL A 378 -23.66 30.50 21.39
CA VAL A 378 -24.61 29.43 21.69
C VAL A 378 -23.87 28.16 22.09
N SER A 379 -22.96 27.68 21.23
CA SER A 379 -22.18 26.46 21.50
C SER A 379 -20.91 26.40 20.66
N ALA A 380 -19.88 25.71 21.15
CA ALA A 380 -18.73 25.33 20.33
C ALA A 380 -19.04 24.05 19.54
N LEU A 381 -18.50 23.92 18.33
CA LEU A 381 -18.58 22.69 17.55
C LEU A 381 -17.31 21.86 17.72
N ALA A 382 -17.47 20.58 18.07
CA ALA A 382 -16.37 19.63 18.04
C ALA A 382 -16.07 19.27 16.58
N LEU A 383 -14.85 19.57 16.14
CA LEU A 383 -14.34 19.20 14.82
C LEU A 383 -13.22 18.17 14.98
N ASP A 384 -13.07 17.29 14.00
CA ASP A 384 -11.89 16.44 13.83
C ASP A 384 -10.78 17.21 13.09
N GLU A 385 -10.46 18.41 13.60
CA GLU A 385 -9.44 19.31 13.07
C GLU A 385 -8.64 19.85 14.26
N ASP A 386 -7.36 20.15 14.05
CA ASP A 386 -6.49 20.72 15.08
C ASP A 386 -7.07 22.07 15.57
N PRO A 387 -7.35 22.24 16.87
CA PRO A 387 -7.83 23.51 17.42
C PRO A 387 -6.89 24.70 17.18
N LEU A 388 -5.61 24.45 16.87
CA LEU A 388 -4.66 25.49 16.46
C LEU A 388 -4.83 25.93 15.00
N ARG A 389 -5.48 25.12 14.16
CA ARG A 389 -5.75 25.40 12.74
C ARG A 389 -7.15 25.95 12.51
N ARG A 390 -8.14 25.48 13.27
CA ARG A 390 -9.52 25.95 13.18
C ARG A 390 -10.33 25.61 14.41
N GLN A 391 -11.22 26.52 14.79
CA GLN A 391 -12.28 26.27 15.76
C GLN A 391 -13.59 26.87 15.25
N ASP A 392 -14.69 26.13 15.38
CA ASP A 392 -15.99 26.61 14.94
C ASP A 392 -16.96 26.79 16.11
N PHE A 393 -17.75 27.85 16.03
CA PHE A 393 -18.70 28.26 17.05
C PHE A 393 -20.06 28.53 16.41
N ILE A 394 -21.14 28.20 17.12
CA ILE A 394 -22.49 28.58 16.78
C ILE A 394 -22.82 29.88 17.49
N MET A 395 -23.21 30.88 16.70
CA MET A 395 -23.64 32.20 17.15
C MET A 395 -25.12 32.41 16.78
N SER A 396 -25.88 33.11 17.60
CA SER A 396 -27.22 33.57 17.23
C SER A 396 -27.14 34.73 16.22
N ALA A 397 -28.09 34.75 15.28
CA ALA A 397 -28.16 35.79 14.26
C ALA A 397 -28.63 37.14 14.82
N ALA A 398 -28.30 38.23 14.14
CA ALA A 398 -28.77 39.56 14.54
C ALA A 398 -30.30 39.68 14.34
N GLY A 399 -31.03 39.88 15.45
CA GLY A 399 -32.47 40.16 15.44
C GLY A 399 -33.39 38.94 15.40
N ASP A 400 -32.85 37.72 15.38
CA ASP A 400 -33.63 36.47 15.41
C ASP A 400 -32.86 35.38 16.18
N SER A 401 -33.32 35.05 17.39
CA SER A 401 -32.69 34.06 18.27
C SER A 401 -32.87 32.62 17.82
N GLU A 402 -33.80 32.36 16.90
CA GLU A 402 -34.05 31.01 16.34
C GLU A 402 -33.15 30.71 15.14
N ARG A 403 -32.30 31.67 14.74
CA ARG A 403 -31.36 31.52 13.63
C ARG A 403 -29.93 31.52 14.11
N PHE A 404 -29.17 30.64 13.48
CA PHE A 404 -27.78 30.37 13.85
C PHE A 404 -26.84 30.67 12.70
N LEU A 405 -25.68 31.21 13.06
CA LEU A 405 -24.54 31.50 12.22
C LEU A 405 -23.37 30.64 12.71
N ARG A 406 -22.73 29.88 11.82
CA ARG A 406 -21.49 29.18 12.13
C ARG A 406 -20.31 30.13 11.88
N LEU A 407 -19.58 30.45 12.94
CA LEU A 407 -18.40 31.30 12.95
C LEU A 407 -17.13 30.43 13.05
N SER A 408 -16.25 30.52 12.07
CA SER A 408 -14.94 29.85 12.08
C SER A 408 -13.83 30.80 12.53
N LEU A 409 -13.08 30.43 13.55
CA LEU A 409 -11.81 31.07 13.91
C LEU A 409 -10.69 30.39 13.12
N LEU A 410 -9.97 31.16 12.32
CA LEU A 410 -8.93 30.68 11.41
C LEU A 410 -7.60 31.39 11.70
N PRO A 411 -6.73 30.80 12.55
CA PRO A 411 -5.40 31.32 12.81
C PRO A 411 -4.52 31.26 11.55
N VAL A 412 -3.82 32.36 11.27
CA VAL A 412 -2.83 32.47 10.19
C VAL A 412 -1.51 32.90 10.79
N VAL A 413 -0.56 31.97 10.85
CA VAL A 413 0.71 32.16 11.56
C VAL A 413 1.77 32.73 10.62
N ILE A 414 2.36 33.87 11.02
CA ILE A 414 3.42 34.55 10.26
C ILE A 414 4.62 34.67 11.20
N THR A 415 5.58 33.76 11.04
CA THR A 415 6.74 33.65 11.92
C THR A 415 8.04 34.02 11.21
N LYS A 416 9.02 34.47 12.00
CA LYS A 416 10.39 34.63 11.53
C LYS A 416 11.03 33.26 11.32
N PRO A 417 11.93 33.11 10.33
CA PRO A 417 12.78 31.94 10.23
C PRO A 417 13.65 31.86 11.50
N HIS A 418 13.75 30.69 12.09
CA HIS A 418 14.71 30.45 13.16
C HIS A 418 16.12 30.75 12.64
N ALA A 419 16.87 31.58 13.36
CA ALA A 419 18.29 31.82 13.05
C ALA A 419 19.00 30.46 13.15
N ARG A 420 19.65 30.05 12.06
CA ARG A 420 20.52 28.86 12.04
C ARG A 420 21.81 29.12 12.80
#